data_AF-A0A0K9HKR9-F1
#
_entry.id   AF-A0A0K9HKR9-F1
#
_cell.length_a   1.000
_cell.length_b   1.000
_cell.length_c   1.000
_cell.angle_alpha   90.00
_cell.angle_beta   90.00
_cell.angle_gamma   90.00
#
_symmetry.space_group_name_H-M   'P 1'
#
loop_
_entity.id
_entity.type
_entity.pdbx_description
1 polymer ?
#
loop_
_entity_poly.entity_id
_entity_poly.type
_entity_poly.pdbx_seq_one_letter_code
_entity_poly.pdbx_strand_id
1 'polypeptide(L)'
;METRQMLKQELQTITHWEHSQKDLWFWEKLGRLPFQVLDKLTPKAVHRKLGQLLDELGSYIQSGGQYLVNEGKVLDKLGVSSLAEVPHLPLATMDRVCDELIDERVTFAQLQGAATGMGGALTLAVDIPALLGLALKTLQEIAIVYGYDPKEKEERVFVVKCLQFATADIVGKKAILDELSSFSNERGRVFSELQGWREVMMTFRDQYGWKKLFQAVPIIGVIFGSLFNKSFMEDIAETGKMLYRKRRIIEKLKQFEPGI
;
A
#
# COMPACT_ATOMS: atom_id res chain seq x y z
N MET A 1 21.94 20.20 -2.08
CA MET A 1 21.59 19.94 -0.66
C MET A 1 20.15 20.33 -0.45
N GLU A 2 19.39 19.53 0.29
CA GLU A 2 17.98 19.81 0.59
C GLU A 2 17.89 20.92 1.63
N THR A 3 17.01 21.89 1.43
CA THR A 3 16.79 22.95 2.43
C THR A 3 15.55 22.64 3.27
N ARG A 4 15.53 23.15 4.50
CA ARG A 4 14.36 23.06 5.38
C ARG A 4 13.08 23.61 4.71
N GLN A 5 13.21 24.71 3.97
CA GLN A 5 12.08 25.32 3.26
C GLN A 5 11.54 24.40 2.17
N MET A 6 12.42 23.78 1.38
CA MET A 6 12.04 22.79 0.37
C MET A 6 11.30 21.61 1.01
N LEU A 7 11.83 21.02 2.09
CA LEU A 7 11.19 19.91 2.77
C LEU A 7 9.80 20.26 3.34
N LYS A 8 9.63 21.48 3.88
CA LYS A 8 8.30 21.96 4.33
C LYS A 8 7.33 22.11 3.17
N GLN A 9 7.79 22.62 2.03
CA GLN A 9 6.96 22.74 0.82
C GLN A 9 6.54 21.36 0.30
N GLU A 10 7.47 20.40 0.27
CA GLU A 10 7.15 19.02 -0.12
C GLU A 10 6.14 18.35 0.82
N LEU A 11 6.23 18.64 2.13
CA LEU A 11 5.26 18.15 3.10
C LEU A 11 3.86 18.74 2.85
N GLN A 12 3.78 20.03 2.49
CA GLN A 12 2.51 20.67 2.11
C GLN A 12 1.89 20.04 0.86
N THR A 13 2.71 19.68 -0.13
CA THR A 13 2.25 18.94 -1.32
C THR A 13 1.59 17.61 -0.92
N ILE A 14 2.18 16.90 0.05
CA ILE A 14 1.61 15.65 0.55
C ILE A 14 0.32 15.90 1.34
N THR A 15 0.26 16.93 2.18
CA THR A 15 -0.99 17.28 2.90
C THR A 15 -2.10 17.64 1.93
N HIS A 16 -1.80 18.37 0.85
CA HIS A 16 -2.78 18.62 -0.21
C HIS A 16 -3.24 17.33 -0.88
N TRP A 17 -2.30 16.42 -1.18
CA TRP A 17 -2.64 15.10 -1.71
C TRP A 17 -3.57 14.33 -0.77
N GLU A 18 -3.27 14.27 0.54
CA GLU A 18 -4.12 13.63 1.57
C GLU A 18 -5.55 14.17 1.55
N HIS A 19 -5.73 15.49 1.43
CA HIS A 19 -7.04 16.12 1.32
C HIS A 19 -7.73 15.91 -0.03
N SER A 20 -6.95 15.71 -1.10
CA SER A 20 -7.48 15.49 -2.45
C SER A 20 -7.95 14.05 -2.68
N GLN A 21 -7.67 13.14 -1.75
CA GLN A 21 -8.07 11.73 -1.83
C GLN A 21 -9.60 11.59 -1.82
N LYS A 22 -10.16 11.40 -3.01
CA LYS A 22 -11.58 11.11 -3.24
C LYS A 22 -11.83 9.60 -3.17
N ASP A 23 -13.10 9.21 -3.24
CA ASP A 23 -13.49 7.81 -3.43
C ASP A 23 -12.81 7.24 -4.68
N LEU A 24 -12.45 5.95 -4.66
CA LEU A 24 -11.83 5.33 -5.82
C LEU A 24 -12.81 5.40 -7.00
N TRP A 25 -12.33 5.76 -8.18
CA TRP A 25 -13.19 5.96 -9.36
C TRP A 25 -14.06 4.74 -9.69
N PHE A 26 -13.58 3.52 -9.38
CA PHE A 26 -14.38 2.32 -9.54
C PHE A 26 -15.56 2.24 -8.55
N TRP A 27 -15.47 2.81 -7.35
CA TRP A 27 -16.57 2.88 -6.37
C TRP A 27 -17.71 3.77 -6.87
N GLU A 28 -17.39 4.89 -7.53
CA GLU A 28 -18.39 5.77 -8.16
C GLU A 28 -19.18 5.02 -9.26
N LYS A 29 -18.52 4.11 -9.98
CA LYS A 29 -19.17 3.24 -10.98
C LYS A 29 -19.91 2.05 -10.36
N LEU A 30 -19.39 1.49 -9.27
CA LEU A 30 -19.97 0.34 -8.55
C LEU A 30 -21.26 0.69 -7.81
N GLY A 31 -21.36 1.93 -7.30
CA GLY A 31 -22.49 2.40 -6.49
C GLY A 31 -23.85 2.38 -7.20
N ARG A 32 -23.90 2.05 -8.50
CA ARG A 32 -25.13 1.87 -9.28
C ARG A 32 -25.72 0.45 -9.18
N LEU A 33 -25.01 -0.51 -8.61
CA LEU A 33 -25.46 -1.90 -8.46
C LEU A 33 -25.85 -2.20 -7.00
N PRO A 34 -27.04 -2.77 -6.73
CA PRO A 34 -27.47 -3.04 -5.36
C PRO A 34 -26.57 -4.07 -4.66
N PHE A 35 -26.16 -3.76 -3.43
CA PHE A 35 -25.28 -4.57 -2.59
C PHE A 35 -25.64 -6.06 -2.50
N GLN A 36 -26.93 -6.38 -2.49
CA GLN A 36 -27.43 -7.76 -2.38
C GLN A 36 -27.24 -8.60 -3.66
N VAL A 37 -27.08 -7.94 -4.81
CA VAL A 37 -26.84 -8.60 -6.10
C VAL A 37 -25.38 -9.03 -6.19
N LEU A 38 -24.48 -8.17 -5.71
CA LEU A 38 -23.05 -8.42 -5.63
C LEU A 38 -22.70 -9.65 -4.79
N ASP A 39 -23.23 -9.72 -3.57
CA ASP A 39 -22.91 -10.80 -2.61
C ASP A 39 -23.44 -12.17 -3.09
N LYS A 40 -24.58 -12.19 -3.80
CA LYS A 40 -25.13 -13.41 -4.42
C LYS A 40 -24.36 -13.89 -5.65
N LEU A 41 -23.61 -13.01 -6.32
CA LEU A 41 -22.87 -13.32 -7.54
C LEU A 41 -21.44 -13.81 -7.26
N THR A 42 -20.91 -13.60 -6.06
CA THR A 42 -19.56 -14.06 -5.68
C THR A 42 -19.52 -15.59 -5.55
N PRO A 43 -18.72 -16.31 -6.36
CA PRO A 43 -18.59 -17.76 -6.22
C PRO A 43 -17.95 -18.15 -4.87
N LYS A 44 -18.37 -19.27 -4.27
CA LYS A 44 -17.80 -19.77 -3.00
C LYS A 44 -16.27 -19.98 -3.06
N ALA A 45 -15.73 -20.29 -4.24
CA ALA A 45 -14.30 -20.43 -4.46
C ALA A 45 -13.54 -19.11 -4.26
N VAL A 46 -14.14 -17.99 -4.66
CA VAL A 46 -13.59 -16.65 -4.46
C VAL A 46 -13.57 -16.33 -2.97
N HIS A 47 -14.69 -16.46 -2.25
CA HIS A 47 -14.73 -16.24 -0.81
C HIS A 47 -13.68 -17.06 -0.04
N ARG A 48 -13.47 -18.33 -0.41
CA ARG A 48 -12.43 -19.18 0.21
C ARG A 48 -11.02 -18.65 -0.04
N LYS A 49 -10.73 -18.18 -1.26
CA LYS A 49 -9.43 -17.59 -1.61
C LYS A 49 -9.19 -16.26 -0.90
N LEU A 50 -10.23 -15.45 -0.73
CA LEU A 50 -10.16 -14.21 0.05
C LEU A 50 -9.87 -14.49 1.54
N GLY A 51 -10.47 -15.53 2.11
CA GLY A 51 -10.12 -15.98 3.46
C GLY A 51 -8.66 -16.40 3.58
N GLN A 52 -8.17 -17.23 2.64
CA GLN A 52 -6.76 -17.64 2.59
C GLN A 52 -5.80 -16.44 2.48
N LEU A 53 -6.17 -15.42 1.69
CA LEU A 53 -5.40 -14.20 1.57
C LEU A 53 -5.32 -13.40 2.86
N LEU A 54 -6.44 -13.29 3.59
CA LEU A 54 -6.45 -12.64 4.90
C LEU A 54 -5.57 -13.39 5.91
N ASP A 55 -5.58 -14.72 5.86
CA ASP A 55 -4.73 -15.56 6.70
C ASP A 55 -3.24 -15.41 6.34
N GLU A 56 -2.91 -15.41 5.05
CA GLU A 56 -1.55 -15.17 4.54
C GLU A 56 -1.05 -13.77 4.89
N LEU A 57 -1.90 -12.76 4.75
CA LEU A 57 -1.61 -11.40 5.18
C LEU A 57 -1.34 -11.34 6.67
N GLY A 58 -2.20 -11.96 7.50
CA GLY A 58 -2.00 -12.08 8.93
C GLY A 58 -0.69 -12.80 9.28
N SER A 59 -0.32 -13.81 8.50
CA SER A 59 0.93 -14.54 8.64
C SER A 59 2.15 -13.71 8.22
N TYR A 60 2.09 -12.99 7.09
CA TYR A 60 3.11 -12.02 6.66
C TYR A 60 3.35 -11.02 7.77
N ILE A 61 2.25 -10.51 8.33
CA ILE A 61 2.26 -9.61 9.44
C ILE A 61 3.04 -10.26 10.61
N GLN A 62 2.63 -11.43 11.08
CA GLN A 62 3.20 -12.04 12.27
C GLN A 62 4.65 -12.53 12.10
N SER A 63 4.97 -13.12 10.96
CA SER A 63 6.18 -13.91 10.74
C SER A 63 7.11 -13.33 9.67
N GLY A 64 6.69 -12.30 8.93
CA GLY A 64 7.38 -11.83 7.73
C GLY A 64 7.30 -12.81 6.56
N GLY A 65 6.36 -13.77 6.62
CA GLY A 65 6.22 -14.87 5.67
C GLY A 65 6.22 -14.42 4.20
N GLN A 66 7.13 -15.05 3.43
CA GLN A 66 7.60 -14.67 2.10
C GLN A 66 8.04 -13.21 2.00
N TYR A 67 9.31 -12.95 2.32
CA TYR A 67 10.01 -11.78 1.81
C TYR A 67 9.98 -11.82 0.28
N LEU A 68 9.03 -11.11 -0.34
CA LEU A 68 8.77 -11.14 -1.78
C LEU A 68 9.72 -10.25 -2.58
N VAL A 69 10.57 -9.51 -1.89
CA VAL A 69 11.40 -8.44 -2.46
C VAL A 69 12.83 -8.91 -2.71
N ASN A 70 13.46 -8.34 -3.73
CA ASN A 70 14.89 -8.46 -3.91
C ASN A 70 15.52 -7.13 -3.46
N GLU A 71 15.91 -7.06 -2.18
CA GLU A 71 16.52 -5.88 -1.56
C GLU A 71 17.68 -5.34 -2.42
N GLY A 72 18.56 -6.25 -2.85
CA GLY A 72 19.75 -5.93 -3.64
C GLY A 72 19.39 -5.15 -4.89
N LYS A 73 18.36 -5.57 -5.64
CA LYS A 73 17.92 -4.84 -6.84
C LYS A 73 17.47 -3.40 -6.57
N VAL A 74 16.84 -3.15 -5.42
CA VAL A 74 16.39 -1.80 -5.06
C VAL A 74 17.58 -0.95 -4.62
N LEU A 75 18.48 -1.52 -3.80
CA LEU A 75 19.72 -0.86 -3.36
C LEU A 75 20.65 -0.52 -4.55
N ASP A 76 20.75 -1.42 -5.53
CA ASP A 76 21.50 -1.21 -6.77
C ASP A 76 20.96 -0.01 -7.55
N LYS A 77 19.63 0.11 -7.68
CA LYS A 77 18.98 1.26 -8.34
C LYS A 77 19.20 2.58 -7.61
N LEU A 78 19.31 2.53 -6.28
CA LEU A 78 19.64 3.67 -5.43
C LEU A 78 21.14 3.99 -5.43
N GLY A 79 21.99 3.08 -5.91
CA GLY A 79 23.44 3.23 -5.92
C GLY A 79 24.08 3.12 -4.53
N VAL A 80 23.48 2.36 -3.62
CA VAL A 80 23.98 2.15 -2.25
C VAL A 80 24.28 0.68 -1.99
N SER A 81 25.17 0.40 -1.04
CA SER A 81 25.55 -0.98 -0.68
C SER A 81 24.70 -1.56 0.46
N SER A 82 24.01 -0.70 1.22
CA SER A 82 23.21 -1.10 2.37
C SER A 82 22.00 -0.20 2.57
N LEU A 83 20.94 -0.75 3.18
CA LEU A 83 19.73 0.00 3.53
C LEU A 83 20.03 1.18 4.47
N ALA A 84 21.05 1.06 5.32
CA ALA A 84 21.46 2.11 6.27
C ALA A 84 21.93 3.41 5.59
N GLU A 85 22.36 3.34 4.34
CA GLU A 85 22.80 4.51 3.58
C GLU A 85 21.62 5.29 2.97
N VAL A 86 20.49 4.61 2.72
CA VAL A 86 19.33 5.19 2.04
C VAL A 86 18.82 6.46 2.72
N PRO A 87 18.64 6.53 4.06
CA PRO A 87 18.20 7.76 4.74
C PRO A 87 19.01 9.02 4.44
N HIS A 88 20.29 8.87 4.04
CA HIS A 88 21.20 9.96 3.74
C HIS A 88 21.15 10.42 2.29
N LEU A 89 20.49 9.66 1.40
CA LEU A 89 20.30 10.06 0.01
C LEU A 89 19.39 11.31 -0.08
N PRO A 90 19.57 12.13 -1.13
CA PRO A 90 18.60 13.18 -1.45
C PRO A 90 17.22 12.57 -1.73
N LEU A 91 16.16 13.20 -1.24
CA LEU A 91 14.77 12.81 -1.51
C LEU A 91 14.48 12.73 -3.00
N ALA A 92 15.05 13.62 -3.81
CA ALA A 92 14.92 13.56 -5.27
C ALA A 92 15.47 12.26 -5.88
N THR A 93 16.49 11.64 -5.26
CA THR A 93 17.02 10.34 -5.69
C THR A 93 16.05 9.22 -5.33
N MET A 94 15.50 9.25 -4.11
CA MET A 94 14.46 8.32 -3.67
C MET A 94 13.22 8.42 -4.57
N ASP A 95 12.74 9.63 -4.82
CA ASP A 95 11.55 9.90 -5.64
C ASP A 95 11.73 9.39 -7.08
N ARG A 96 12.89 9.63 -7.70
CA ARG A 96 13.21 9.11 -9.05
C ARG A 96 13.15 7.58 -9.09
N VAL A 97 13.84 6.90 -8.17
CA VAL A 97 13.85 5.43 -8.14
C VAL A 97 12.47 4.88 -7.82
N CYS A 98 11.70 5.56 -6.97
CA CYS A 98 10.32 5.22 -6.68
C CYS A 98 9.47 5.31 -7.96
N ASP A 99 9.56 6.40 -8.72
CA ASP A 99 8.79 6.57 -9.96
C ASP A 99 9.11 5.49 -11.00
N GLU A 100 10.40 5.17 -11.20
CA GLU A 100 10.83 4.08 -12.07
C GLU A 100 10.26 2.72 -11.61
N LEU A 101 10.27 2.45 -10.30
CA LEU A 101 9.70 1.24 -9.72
C LEU A 101 8.18 1.17 -9.94
N ILE A 102 7.47 2.28 -9.75
CA ILE A 102 6.02 2.37 -9.92
C ILE A 102 5.65 2.06 -11.37
N ASP A 103 6.31 2.68 -12.34
CA ASP A 103 6.06 2.47 -13.76
C ASP A 103 6.26 0.99 -14.16
N GLU A 104 7.33 0.35 -13.67
CA GLU A 104 7.59 -1.07 -13.89
C GLU A 104 6.48 -1.96 -13.32
N ARG A 105 6.02 -1.68 -12.10
CA ARG A 105 5.01 -2.49 -11.41
C ARG A 105 3.62 -2.33 -11.98
N VAL A 106 3.25 -1.10 -12.35
CA VAL A 106 1.99 -0.79 -13.04
C VAL A 106 1.95 -1.46 -14.41
N THR A 107 3.04 -1.38 -15.18
CA THR A 107 3.15 -2.06 -16.48
C THR A 107 3.02 -3.57 -16.33
N PHE A 108 3.70 -4.16 -15.35
CA PHE A 108 3.60 -5.59 -15.07
C PHE A 108 2.18 -6.01 -14.67
N ALA A 109 1.51 -5.25 -13.80
CA ALA A 109 0.13 -5.52 -13.39
C ALA A 109 -0.86 -5.42 -14.58
N GLN A 110 -0.67 -4.44 -15.45
CA GLN A 110 -1.46 -4.28 -16.67
C GLN A 110 -1.30 -5.49 -17.61
N LEU A 111 -0.06 -5.95 -17.83
CA LEU A 111 0.24 -7.13 -18.65
C LEU A 111 -0.34 -8.41 -18.02
N GLN A 112 -0.21 -8.57 -16.70
CA GLN A 112 -0.80 -9.69 -15.96
C GLN A 112 -2.33 -9.70 -16.14
N GLY A 113 -2.98 -8.54 -15.98
CA GLY A 113 -4.43 -8.40 -16.16
C GLY A 113 -4.92 -8.63 -17.59
N ALA A 114 -4.07 -8.38 -18.59
CA ALA A 114 -4.37 -8.70 -19.99
C ALA A 114 -4.32 -10.22 -20.23
N ALA A 115 -3.35 -10.92 -19.62
CA ALA A 115 -3.22 -12.38 -19.73
C ALA A 115 -4.38 -13.12 -19.03
N THR A 116 -4.84 -12.62 -17.89
CA THR A 116 -5.95 -13.23 -17.11
C THR A 116 -7.32 -12.87 -17.66
N GLY A 117 -7.47 -11.74 -18.35
CA GLY A 117 -8.72 -11.29 -18.97
C GLY A 117 -9.27 -12.21 -20.08
N MET A 118 -8.44 -13.07 -20.70
CA MET A 118 -8.88 -14.01 -21.75
C MET A 118 -9.61 -15.26 -21.22
N GLY A 119 -9.60 -15.53 -19.90
CA GLY A 119 -10.10 -16.79 -19.32
C GLY A 119 -11.39 -16.70 -18.47
N GLY A 120 -12.01 -15.53 -18.35
CA GLY A 120 -13.28 -15.34 -17.62
C GLY A 120 -13.19 -15.58 -16.10
N ALA A 121 -14.30 -15.99 -15.46
CA ALA A 121 -14.39 -16.08 -14.00
C ALA A 121 -13.42 -17.10 -13.32
N LEU A 122 -12.86 -18.04 -14.08
CA LEU A 122 -11.94 -19.06 -13.54
C LEU A 122 -10.51 -18.52 -13.33
N THR A 123 -10.08 -17.53 -14.12
CA THR A 123 -8.74 -16.91 -13.96
C THR A 123 -8.71 -15.90 -12.81
N LEU A 124 -9.85 -15.33 -12.43
CA LEU A 124 -9.96 -14.39 -11.29
C LEU A 124 -9.59 -15.00 -9.94
N ALA A 125 -9.82 -16.31 -9.77
CA ALA A 125 -9.50 -17.03 -8.54
C ALA A 125 -7.98 -17.14 -8.30
N VAL A 126 -7.17 -16.95 -9.35
CA VAL A 126 -5.70 -16.92 -9.29
C VAL A 126 -5.18 -15.48 -9.35
N ASP A 127 -5.83 -14.61 -10.12
CA ASP A 127 -5.34 -13.26 -10.36
C ASP A 127 -5.43 -12.36 -9.13
N ILE A 128 -6.48 -12.45 -8.32
CA ILE A 128 -6.65 -11.60 -7.13
C ILE A 128 -5.56 -11.86 -6.07
N PRO A 129 -5.28 -13.12 -5.68
CA PRO A 129 -4.13 -13.43 -4.83
C PRO A 129 -2.81 -12.91 -5.39
N ALA A 130 -2.56 -13.13 -6.69
CA ALA A 130 -1.33 -12.70 -7.33
C ALA A 130 -1.18 -11.17 -7.36
N LEU A 131 -2.27 -10.44 -7.66
CA LEU A 131 -2.31 -8.98 -7.68
C LEU A 131 -2.09 -8.39 -6.28
N LEU A 132 -2.68 -8.99 -5.25
CA LEU A 132 -2.45 -8.56 -3.86
C LEU A 132 -1.01 -8.85 -3.41
N GLY A 133 -0.46 -10.03 -3.76
CA GLY A 133 0.94 -10.34 -3.52
C GLY A 133 1.88 -9.35 -4.21
N LEU A 134 1.58 -8.98 -5.45
CA LEU A 134 2.30 -7.95 -6.19
C LEU A 134 2.18 -6.57 -5.50
N ALA A 135 0.99 -6.18 -5.04
CA ALA A 135 0.77 -4.93 -4.33
C ALA A 135 1.58 -4.85 -3.02
N LEU A 136 1.57 -5.91 -2.21
CA LEU A 136 2.39 -6.01 -1.01
C LEU A 136 3.89 -5.90 -1.33
N LYS A 137 4.34 -6.61 -2.37
CA LYS A 137 5.72 -6.55 -2.83
C LYS A 137 6.11 -5.14 -3.25
N THR A 138 5.27 -4.47 -4.05
CA THR A 138 5.50 -3.08 -4.47
C THR A 138 5.62 -2.15 -3.27
N LEU A 139 4.74 -2.27 -2.27
CA LEU A 139 4.81 -1.45 -1.06
C LEU A 139 6.08 -1.72 -0.23
N GLN A 140 6.52 -2.98 -0.13
CA GLN A 140 7.78 -3.33 0.53
C GLN A 140 9.01 -2.77 -0.23
N GLU A 141 9.00 -2.80 -1.57
CA GLU A 141 10.04 -2.18 -2.39
C GLU A 141 10.07 -0.65 -2.21
N ILE A 142 8.91 0.01 -2.17
CA ILE A 142 8.81 1.44 -1.87
C ILE A 142 9.33 1.75 -0.45
N ALA A 143 9.06 0.89 0.54
CA ALA A 143 9.61 1.04 1.89
C ALA A 143 11.14 1.12 1.84
N ILE A 144 11.78 0.20 1.10
CA ILE A 144 13.23 0.16 0.91
C ILE A 144 13.73 1.41 0.19
N VAL A 145 13.02 1.87 -0.85
CA VAL A 145 13.36 3.11 -1.59
C VAL A 145 13.46 4.32 -0.67
N TYR A 146 12.59 4.40 0.35
CA TYR A 146 12.62 5.46 1.35
C TYR A 146 13.43 5.10 2.61
N GLY A 147 14.15 3.99 2.63
CA GLY A 147 15.09 3.61 3.69
C GLY A 147 14.44 2.97 4.91
N TYR A 148 13.34 2.25 4.72
CA TYR A 148 12.65 1.48 5.76
C TYR A 148 12.80 -0.01 5.51
N ASP A 149 13.05 -0.79 6.57
CA ASP A 149 13.24 -2.24 6.45
C ASP A 149 11.89 -2.98 6.58
N PRO A 150 11.36 -3.59 5.51
CA PRO A 150 10.11 -4.36 5.57
C PRO A 150 10.22 -5.65 6.40
N LYS A 151 11.42 -6.04 6.84
CA LYS A 151 11.63 -7.12 7.82
C LYS A 151 11.30 -6.69 9.25
N GLU A 152 11.23 -5.39 9.52
CA GLU A 152 10.80 -4.89 10.82
C GLU A 152 9.30 -5.03 10.99
N LYS A 153 8.89 -5.40 12.19
CA LYS A 153 7.50 -5.73 12.48
C LYS A 153 6.60 -4.49 12.35
N GLU A 154 7.04 -3.36 12.85
CA GLU A 154 6.36 -2.07 12.73
C GLU A 154 6.21 -1.68 11.25
N GLU A 155 7.19 -2.01 10.42
CA GLU A 155 7.16 -1.69 9.01
C GLU A 155 6.16 -2.57 8.24
N ARG A 156 6.04 -3.85 8.61
CA ARG A 156 4.99 -4.72 8.05
C ARG A 156 3.59 -4.22 8.35
N VAL A 157 3.36 -3.64 9.53
CA VAL A 157 2.08 -2.95 9.82
C VAL A 157 1.87 -1.81 8.86
N PHE A 158 2.89 -0.97 8.68
CA PHE A 158 2.76 0.23 7.87
C PHE A 158 2.47 -0.12 6.40
N VAL A 159 3.14 -1.15 5.86
CA VAL A 159 2.81 -1.72 4.53
C VAL A 159 1.33 -2.09 4.44
N VAL A 160 0.78 -2.79 5.45
CA VAL A 160 -0.64 -3.14 5.46
C VAL A 160 -1.54 -1.92 5.61
N LYS A 161 -1.14 -0.88 6.35
CA LYS A 161 -1.88 0.39 6.44
C LYS A 161 -1.90 1.13 5.11
N CYS A 162 -0.81 1.14 4.35
CA CYS A 162 -0.80 1.67 2.98
C CYS A 162 -1.78 0.89 2.08
N LEU A 163 -1.78 -0.44 2.15
CA LEU A 163 -2.72 -1.28 1.40
C LEU A 163 -4.18 -1.00 1.80
N GLN A 164 -4.46 -0.86 3.11
CA GLN A 164 -5.78 -0.50 3.61
C GLN A 164 -6.21 0.89 3.13
N PHE A 165 -5.30 1.87 3.13
CA PHE A 165 -5.59 3.23 2.69
C PHE A 165 -5.97 3.29 1.22
N ALA A 166 -5.17 2.65 0.36
CA ALA A 166 -5.40 2.61 -1.07
C ALA A 166 -6.73 1.92 -1.45
N THR A 167 -7.25 1.03 -0.59
CA THR A 167 -8.46 0.25 -0.86
C THR A 167 -9.70 0.73 -0.12
N ALA A 168 -9.55 1.69 0.79
CA ALA A 168 -10.63 2.26 1.58
C ALA A 168 -11.45 3.31 0.82
N ASP A 169 -12.70 3.50 1.27
CA ASP A 169 -13.51 4.65 0.93
C ASP A 169 -13.00 5.91 1.64
N ILE A 170 -13.55 7.08 1.32
CA ILE A 170 -13.11 8.36 1.88
C ILE A 170 -13.15 8.39 3.42
N VAL A 171 -14.12 7.71 4.05
CA VAL A 171 -14.25 7.63 5.51
C VAL A 171 -13.13 6.77 6.09
N GLY A 172 -12.88 5.60 5.51
CA GLY A 172 -11.78 4.72 5.92
C GLY A 172 -10.41 5.34 5.69
N LYS A 173 -10.20 6.04 4.56
CA LYS A 173 -8.96 6.78 4.28
C LYS A 173 -8.67 7.81 5.37
N LYS A 174 -9.68 8.58 5.78
CA LYS A 174 -9.55 9.55 6.87
C LYS A 174 -9.17 8.89 8.19
N ALA A 175 -9.87 7.82 8.57
CA ALA A 175 -9.58 7.08 9.80
C ALA A 175 -8.14 6.53 9.81
N ILE A 176 -7.67 6.00 8.68
CA ILE A 176 -6.30 5.48 8.55
C ILE A 176 -5.28 6.62 8.65
N LEU A 177 -5.51 7.79 8.06
CA LEU A 177 -4.61 8.94 8.22
C LEU A 177 -4.53 9.42 9.67
N ASP A 178 -5.66 9.44 10.38
CA ASP A 178 -5.70 9.79 11.80
C ASP A 178 -4.86 8.79 12.62
N GLU A 179 -4.98 7.49 12.35
CA GLU A 179 -4.12 6.45 12.95
C GLU A 179 -2.63 6.64 12.60
N LEU A 180 -2.30 6.86 11.32
CA LEU A 180 -0.90 7.04 10.87
C LEU A 180 -0.25 8.30 11.45
N SER A 181 -1.03 9.36 11.72
CA SER A 181 -0.53 10.57 12.37
C SER A 181 0.03 10.27 13.77
N SER A 182 -0.55 9.27 14.47
CA SER A 182 -0.11 8.85 15.80
C SER A 182 1.23 8.09 15.80
N PHE A 183 1.55 7.38 14.70
CA PHE A 183 2.84 6.69 14.51
C PHE A 183 4.04 7.64 14.41
N SER A 184 3.83 8.86 13.92
CA SER A 184 4.90 9.83 13.64
C SER A 184 5.39 10.63 14.87
N ASN A 185 4.60 10.63 15.95
CA ASN A 185 4.93 11.27 17.22
C ASN A 185 5.73 10.33 18.12
N GLU A 186 6.51 10.84 19.08
CA GLU A 186 7.31 10.05 20.03
C GLU A 186 6.51 9.01 20.86
N ARG A 187 5.17 9.04 20.75
CA ARG A 187 4.25 7.97 21.18
C ARG A 187 4.40 6.65 20.39
N GLY A 188 5.15 6.62 19.28
CA GLY A 188 5.51 5.39 18.56
C GLY A 188 6.28 4.37 19.41
N ARG A 189 6.94 4.81 20.49
CA ARG A 189 7.55 3.89 21.48
C ARG A 189 6.52 3.08 22.27
N VAL A 190 5.31 3.60 22.48
CA VAL A 190 4.22 2.90 23.18
C VAL A 190 3.56 1.86 22.27
N PHE A 191 3.60 2.05 20.94
CA PHE A 191 3.13 1.05 19.97
C PHE A 191 4.02 -0.21 19.93
N SER A 192 5.30 -0.04 20.29
CA SER A 192 6.33 -1.09 20.34
C SER A 192 6.11 -2.07 21.51
N GLU A 193 5.46 -1.65 22.58
CA GLU A 193 5.16 -2.50 23.74
C GLU A 193 3.77 -3.14 23.60
N LEU A 194 3.70 -4.21 22.81
CA LEU A 194 2.68 -5.29 22.90
C LEU A 194 1.22 -4.99 22.47
N GLN A 195 0.79 -3.75 22.22
CA GLN A 195 -0.63 -3.46 21.92
C GLN A 195 -0.95 -3.13 20.45
N GLY A 196 -0.03 -2.49 19.72
CA GLY A 196 -0.30 -1.97 18.39
C GLY A 196 -0.65 -3.02 17.33
N TRP A 197 -0.15 -4.23 17.49
CA TRP A 197 -0.45 -5.34 16.59
C TRP A 197 -1.81 -5.99 16.80
N ARG A 198 -2.26 -6.09 18.04
CA ARG A 198 -3.62 -6.55 18.34
C ARG A 198 -4.64 -5.55 17.85
N GLU A 199 -4.35 -4.26 18.00
CA GLU A 199 -5.16 -3.19 17.44
C GLU A 199 -5.17 -3.26 15.91
N VAL A 200 -4.01 -3.36 15.26
CA VAL A 200 -3.93 -3.56 13.80
C VAL A 200 -4.70 -4.80 13.37
N MET A 201 -4.61 -5.94 14.07
CA MET A 201 -5.40 -7.13 13.73
C MET A 201 -6.90 -6.98 14.04
N MET A 202 -7.27 -6.20 15.04
CA MET A 202 -8.67 -5.86 15.33
C MET A 202 -9.23 -4.93 14.24
N THR A 203 -8.52 -3.88 13.84
CA THR A 203 -8.87 -3.00 12.70
C THR A 203 -8.75 -3.72 11.35
N PHE A 204 -7.86 -4.69 11.22
CA PHE A 204 -7.72 -5.57 10.06
C PHE A 204 -8.99 -6.41 9.86
N ARG A 205 -9.58 -6.87 10.97
CA ARG A 205 -10.91 -7.50 10.98
C ARG A 205 -12.04 -6.47 10.86
N ASP A 206 -11.83 -5.26 11.38
CA ASP A 206 -12.77 -4.14 11.33
C ASP A 206 -12.79 -3.39 9.98
N GLN A 207 -13.22 -4.13 8.96
CA GLN A 207 -14.30 -3.77 8.04
C GLN A 207 -14.11 -2.66 6.98
N TYR A 208 -13.28 -1.63 7.10
CA TYR A 208 -13.36 -0.49 6.15
C TYR A 208 -12.71 -0.73 4.76
N GLY A 209 -11.42 -1.07 4.69
CA GLY A 209 -10.73 -1.28 3.39
C GLY A 209 -11.06 -2.62 2.71
N TRP A 210 -11.09 -3.70 3.48
CA TRP A 210 -11.20 -5.06 2.95
C TRP A 210 -12.61 -5.45 2.49
N LYS A 211 -13.66 -5.05 3.21
CA LYS A 211 -15.04 -5.35 2.80
C LYS A 211 -15.32 -4.79 1.41
N LYS A 212 -14.84 -3.58 1.17
CA LYS A 212 -14.95 -2.87 -0.09
C LYS A 212 -14.11 -3.58 -1.16
N LEU A 213 -12.83 -3.85 -0.94
CA LEU A 213 -12.02 -4.63 -1.88
C LEU A 213 -12.70 -5.95 -2.31
N PHE A 214 -13.27 -6.70 -1.36
CA PHE A 214 -13.94 -7.97 -1.63
C PHE A 214 -15.30 -7.84 -2.31
N GLN A 215 -16.03 -6.75 -2.08
CA GLN A 215 -17.30 -6.45 -2.75
C GLN A 215 -17.13 -6.09 -4.22
N ALA A 216 -15.95 -5.62 -4.63
CA ALA A 216 -15.67 -5.29 -6.03
C ALA A 216 -15.43 -6.54 -6.90
N VAL A 217 -15.02 -7.66 -6.30
CA VAL A 217 -14.57 -8.89 -6.99
C VAL A 217 -15.54 -9.47 -8.03
N PRO A 218 -16.87 -9.57 -7.79
CA PRO A 218 -17.79 -10.18 -8.75
C PRO A 218 -18.00 -9.34 -10.03
N ILE A 219 -17.80 -8.02 -9.94
CA ILE A 219 -17.99 -7.09 -11.07
C ILE A 219 -16.73 -7.01 -11.95
N ILE A 220 -15.56 -7.29 -11.37
CA ILE A 220 -14.24 -7.22 -12.03
C ILE A 220 -14.10 -8.26 -13.16
N GLY A 221 -14.86 -9.35 -13.12
CA GLY A 221 -14.64 -10.55 -13.92
C GLY A 221 -15.02 -10.55 -15.40
N VAL A 222 -15.83 -9.60 -15.86
CA VAL A 222 -16.46 -9.72 -17.19
C VAL A 222 -16.01 -8.63 -18.17
N ILE A 223 -15.50 -7.47 -17.72
CA ILE A 223 -15.23 -6.32 -18.61
C ILE A 223 -13.93 -5.54 -18.29
N PHE A 224 -13.28 -5.72 -17.12
CA PHE A 224 -12.29 -4.74 -16.62
C PHE A 224 -10.90 -5.27 -16.19
N GLY A 225 -10.48 -6.50 -16.53
CA GLY A 225 -9.24 -7.11 -15.99
C GLY A 225 -7.96 -6.24 -16.09
N SER A 226 -7.53 -5.86 -17.30
CA SER A 226 -6.26 -5.12 -17.48
C SER A 226 -6.31 -3.68 -16.98
N LEU A 227 -7.44 -2.98 -17.16
CA LEU A 227 -7.62 -1.60 -16.70
C LEU A 227 -7.75 -1.53 -15.17
N PHE A 228 -8.40 -2.53 -14.55
CA PHE A 228 -8.48 -2.63 -13.10
C PHE A 228 -7.12 -2.91 -12.48
N ASN A 229 -6.38 -3.91 -12.97
CA ASN A 229 -5.07 -4.25 -12.41
C ASN A 229 -4.10 -3.07 -12.50
N LYS A 230 -4.17 -2.32 -13.61
CA LYS A 230 -3.43 -1.06 -13.78
C LYS A 230 -3.83 -0.02 -12.72
N SER A 231 -5.10 0.38 -12.69
CA SER A 231 -5.59 1.44 -11.77
C SER A 231 -5.37 1.06 -10.30
N PHE A 232 -5.62 -0.19 -9.94
CA PHE A 232 -5.36 -0.70 -8.59
C PHE A 232 -3.89 -0.59 -8.22
N MET A 233 -2.98 -0.96 -9.13
CA MET A 233 -1.56 -0.85 -8.88
C MET A 233 -1.09 0.61 -8.82
N GLU A 234 -1.63 1.50 -9.65
CA GLU A 234 -1.37 2.95 -9.60
C GLU A 234 -1.77 3.54 -8.23
N ASP A 235 -2.98 3.25 -7.75
CA ASP A 235 -3.49 3.75 -6.46
C ASP A 235 -2.63 3.25 -5.29
N ILE A 236 -2.22 1.97 -5.32
CA ILE A 236 -1.36 1.36 -4.30
C ILE A 236 0.04 1.98 -4.30
N ALA A 237 0.63 2.10 -5.47
CA ALA A 237 1.96 2.64 -5.67
C ALA A 237 2.05 4.11 -5.25
N GLU A 238 1.08 4.93 -5.67
CA GLU A 238 0.99 6.34 -5.30
C GLU A 238 0.82 6.48 -3.78
N THR A 239 -0.08 5.69 -3.18
CA THR A 239 -0.29 5.67 -1.73
C THR A 239 1.01 5.34 -0.98
N GLY A 240 1.70 4.29 -1.40
CA GLY A 240 3.00 3.90 -0.84
C GLY A 240 3.99 5.05 -0.93
N LYS A 241 4.18 5.61 -2.13
CA LYS A 241 5.08 6.75 -2.37
C LYS A 241 4.78 7.89 -1.41
N MET A 242 3.53 8.36 -1.37
CA MET A 242 3.18 9.56 -0.62
C MET A 242 3.32 9.36 0.90
N LEU A 243 2.89 8.22 1.43
CA LEU A 243 2.96 7.94 2.87
C LEU A 243 4.39 7.70 3.36
N TYR A 244 5.22 6.97 2.59
CA TYR A 244 6.63 6.78 2.93
C TYR A 244 7.46 8.05 2.76
N ARG A 245 7.21 8.80 1.68
CA ARG A 245 7.84 10.10 1.44
C ARG A 245 7.55 11.08 2.57
N LYS A 246 6.31 11.11 3.08
CA LYS A 246 5.93 11.93 4.26
C LYS A 246 6.78 11.60 5.49
N ARG A 247 6.91 10.31 5.82
CA ARG A 247 7.73 9.85 6.96
C ARG A 247 9.18 10.29 6.80
N ARG A 248 9.76 10.07 5.62
CA ARG A 248 11.15 10.44 5.33
C ARG A 248 11.38 11.96 5.39
N ILE A 249 10.46 12.77 4.88
CA ILE A 249 10.52 14.24 4.98
C ILE A 249 10.48 14.69 6.44
N ILE A 250 9.57 14.14 7.25
CA ILE A 250 9.46 14.47 8.67
C ILE A 250 10.77 14.13 9.41
N GLU A 251 11.33 12.94 9.16
CA GLU A 251 12.61 12.54 9.76
C GLU A 251 13.77 13.46 9.34
N LYS A 252 13.85 13.81 8.05
CA LYS A 252 14.84 14.78 7.55
C LYS A 252 14.64 16.17 8.18
N LEU A 253 13.40 16.63 8.35
CA LEU A 253 13.09 17.90 9.02
C LEU A 253 13.54 17.92 10.48
N LYS A 254 13.37 16.80 11.21
CA LYS A 254 13.84 16.67 12.61
C LYS A 254 15.36 16.81 12.73
N GLN A 255 16.13 16.43 11.71
CA GLN A 255 17.59 16.63 11.71
C GLN A 255 17.98 18.12 11.66
N PHE A 256 17.11 18.99 11.16
CA PHE A 256 17.31 20.45 11.20
C PHE A 256 16.88 21.08 12.54
N GLU A 257 16.16 20.35 13.41
CA GLU A 257 15.67 20.81 14.72
C GLU A 257 15.86 19.72 15.79
N PRO A 258 17.10 19.39 16.19
CA PRO A 258 17.33 18.45 17.27
C PRO A 258 16.92 19.06 18.62
N GLY A 259 15.68 18.84 19.07
CA GLY A 259 15.27 19.14 20.45
C GLY A 259 13.91 19.80 20.69
N ILE A 260 12.87 19.50 19.89
CA ILE A 260 11.46 19.81 20.26
C ILE A 260 10.66 18.52 20.29
#